data_AF-A0A7S7TBJ3-F1
#
_entry.id   AF-A0A7S7TBJ3-F1
#
_cell.length_a   1.000
_cell.length_b   1.000
_cell.length_c   1.000
_cell.angle_alpha   90.00
_cell.angle_beta   90.00
_cell.angle_gamma   90.00
#
_symmetry.space_group_name_H-M   'P 1'
#
loop_
_entity.id
_entity.type
_entity.pdbx_description
1 polymer ?
#
loop_
_entity_poly.entity_id
_entity_poly.type
_entity_poly.pdbx_seq_one_letter_code
_entity_poly.pdbx_strand_id
1 'polypeptide(L)'
;MARRYDQYYRVKPRDNLGDPEYWNRRFDDIDRRVSSNEEELDAIDGLTAYIEGLALNRLDLVLAPALDKIALVSEQGFLLAHSNSQVTLDVNTTQVFAIPDLAERELFAPSPFVTIARKGSMTDFAFAELVAWDRNSGQLTVRPRAIFGNPGPFIDWVIYVGTAIQEAVMDTLAKCEAARDLALQYKANADADAAATAADRAAIGLMKGDTLAARDAAQSYAAAAQTWDPSLFYSKVTVDATFVAFGKAQGLSAAQQDQARKNIGVLQTQPIAVGTDFNSILAPGTYYNTVPNNPNAPAAGYWYLSVESYGSNPTHYALQRAVQLDTNTAVVMYVRVFANDIWTPWRKVMLGVNNLADVENAAQARANIGAQANLGYTPANLAGSAFSGNISAPAVIATGNAWAYGGVLYLNSGGTGYLQYMGGAAYYLGSAGYIWHAGNVNPVVSMRTVYAGDWSPGWGGGLEEPYGGNAVVTGVTGNSGYTAARYRYIQYQVASGSWYNLNVA
;
A
#
# COMPACT_ATOMS: atom_id res chain seq x y z
N MET A 1 -99.97 -22.50 35.98
CA MET A 1 -100.84 -21.73 36.89
C MET A 1 -102.02 -21.19 36.11
N ALA A 2 -103.24 -21.30 36.61
CA ALA A 2 -104.39 -20.61 36.00
C ALA A 2 -104.14 -19.11 36.01
N ARG A 3 -104.50 -18.39 34.94
CA ARG A 3 -104.32 -16.94 34.89
C ARG A 3 -105.27 -16.32 35.91
N ARG A 4 -104.77 -15.40 36.76
CA ARG A 4 -105.62 -14.64 37.71
C ARG A 4 -106.77 -13.92 37.01
N TYR A 5 -106.61 -13.59 35.73
CA TYR A 5 -107.70 -13.10 34.89
C TYR A 5 -108.92 -14.02 34.92
N ASP A 6 -108.74 -15.33 34.71
CA ASP A 6 -109.85 -16.28 34.65
C ASP A 6 -110.52 -16.50 36.01
N GLN A 7 -109.78 -16.27 37.10
CA GLN A 7 -110.23 -16.51 38.48
C GLN A 7 -110.83 -15.28 39.16
N TYR A 8 -110.21 -14.11 38.98
CA TYR A 8 -110.50 -12.91 39.76
C TYR A 8 -110.95 -11.72 38.91
N TYR A 9 -110.45 -11.54 37.68
CA TYR A 9 -110.76 -10.33 36.89
C TYR A 9 -111.85 -10.52 35.82
N ARG A 10 -112.09 -11.75 35.37
CA ARG A 10 -113.10 -12.06 34.35
C ARG A 10 -114.49 -11.81 34.91
N VAL A 11 -115.17 -10.82 34.35
CA VAL A 11 -116.58 -10.53 34.62
C VAL A 11 -117.43 -11.67 34.03
N LYS A 12 -118.29 -12.26 34.86
CA LYS A 12 -119.20 -13.33 34.48
C LYS A 12 -120.63 -12.81 34.37
N PRO A 13 -121.47 -13.45 33.55
CA PRO A 13 -122.89 -13.15 33.54
C PRO A 13 -123.48 -13.33 34.95
N ARG A 14 -124.20 -12.30 35.44
CA ARG A 14 -124.80 -12.17 36.79
C ARG A 14 -123.90 -11.59 37.90
N ASP A 15 -122.71 -11.11 37.59
CA ASP A 15 -121.93 -10.35 38.56
C ASP A 15 -122.56 -8.97 38.87
N ASN A 16 -122.51 -8.54 40.13
CA ASN A 16 -123.11 -7.27 40.56
C ASN A 16 -122.20 -6.08 40.24
N LEU A 17 -122.28 -5.58 39.00
CA LEU A 17 -121.44 -4.49 38.52
C LEU A 17 -121.72 -3.13 39.19
N GLY A 18 -122.85 -2.99 39.88
CA GLY A 18 -123.24 -1.78 40.60
C GLY A 18 -122.72 -1.72 42.04
N ASP A 19 -122.14 -2.80 42.56
CA ASP A 19 -121.54 -2.85 43.89
C ASP A 19 -120.11 -2.27 43.85
N PRO A 20 -119.82 -1.17 44.57
CA PRO A 20 -118.46 -0.63 44.65
C PRO A 20 -117.43 -1.65 45.14
N GLU A 21 -117.80 -2.59 46.02
CA GLU A 21 -116.86 -3.59 46.52
C GLU A 21 -116.38 -4.57 45.44
N TYR A 22 -117.24 -4.85 44.44
CA TYR A 22 -116.89 -5.72 43.32
C TYR A 22 -115.72 -5.15 42.49
N TRP A 23 -115.66 -3.82 42.32
CA TRP A 23 -114.60 -3.14 41.59
C TRP A 23 -113.41 -2.79 42.47
N ASN A 24 -113.64 -2.28 43.70
CA ASN A 24 -112.58 -1.85 44.61
C ASN A 24 -111.60 -2.98 44.93
N ARG A 25 -112.07 -4.22 45.14
CA ARG A 25 -111.18 -5.36 45.40
C ARG A 25 -110.29 -5.71 44.20
N ARG A 26 -110.79 -5.53 42.97
CA ARG A 26 -110.01 -5.79 41.76
C ARG A 26 -109.01 -4.69 41.49
N PHE A 27 -109.41 -3.43 41.68
CA PHE A 27 -108.52 -2.30 41.53
C PHE A 27 -107.42 -2.30 42.59
N ASP A 28 -107.72 -2.64 43.86
CA ASP A 28 -106.71 -2.81 44.91
C ASP A 28 -105.70 -3.94 44.59
N ASP A 29 -106.15 -5.11 44.09
CA ASP A 29 -105.23 -6.17 43.67
C ASP A 29 -104.41 -5.81 42.42
N ILE A 30 -104.97 -5.03 41.49
CA ILE A 30 -104.22 -4.51 40.33
C ILE A 30 -103.20 -3.47 40.79
N ASP A 31 -103.61 -2.52 41.63
CA ASP A 31 -102.80 -1.43 42.16
C ASP A 31 -101.60 -1.99 42.96
N ARG A 32 -101.83 -2.91 43.90
CA ARG A 32 -100.75 -3.58 44.65
C ARG A 32 -99.74 -4.31 43.76
N ARG A 33 -100.18 -4.84 42.61
CA ARG A 33 -99.29 -5.51 41.66
C ARG A 33 -98.52 -4.51 40.81
N VAL A 34 -99.17 -3.43 40.41
CA VAL A 34 -98.51 -2.33 39.68
C VAL A 34 -97.49 -1.68 40.60
N SER A 35 -97.84 -1.34 41.84
CA SER A 35 -96.93 -0.76 42.82
C SER A 35 -95.76 -1.69 43.15
N SER A 36 -96.01 -3.00 43.32
CA SER A 36 -94.93 -3.99 43.52
C SER A 36 -94.00 -4.09 42.31
N ASN A 37 -94.52 -4.00 41.09
CA ASN A 37 -93.69 -3.99 39.89
C ASN A 37 -92.91 -2.67 39.74
N GLU A 38 -93.50 -1.53 40.12
CA GLU A 38 -92.84 -0.21 40.12
C GLU A 38 -91.69 -0.19 41.15
N GLU A 39 -91.91 -0.74 42.35
CA GLU A 39 -90.85 -0.91 43.37
C GLU A 39 -89.73 -1.85 42.88
N GLU A 40 -90.07 -2.96 42.19
CA GLU A 40 -89.09 -3.86 41.59
C GLU A 40 -88.30 -3.18 40.46
N LEU A 41 -88.95 -2.34 39.64
CA LEU A 41 -88.29 -1.57 38.58
C LEU A 41 -87.33 -0.53 39.18
N ASP A 42 -87.75 0.21 40.21
CA ASP A 42 -86.87 1.15 40.93
C ASP A 42 -85.65 0.42 41.54
N ALA A 43 -85.85 -0.79 42.06
CA ALA A 43 -84.75 -1.62 42.56
C ALA A 43 -83.79 -2.07 41.43
N ILE A 44 -84.30 -2.37 40.23
CA ILE A 44 -83.49 -2.70 39.05
C ILE A 44 -82.69 -1.49 38.58
N ASP A 45 -83.28 -0.29 38.55
CA ASP A 45 -82.58 0.94 38.19
C ASP A 45 -81.48 1.27 39.21
N GLY A 46 -81.76 1.09 40.50
CA GLY A 46 -80.76 1.21 41.57
C GLY A 46 -79.61 0.19 41.44
N LEU A 47 -79.92 -1.06 41.09
CA LEU A 47 -78.91 -2.09 40.82
C LEU A 47 -78.08 -1.74 39.59
N THR A 48 -78.70 -1.22 38.54
CA THR A 48 -78.01 -0.80 37.31
C THR A 48 -77.04 0.33 37.60
N ALA A 49 -77.46 1.37 38.32
CA ALA A 49 -76.59 2.46 38.76
C ALA A 49 -75.43 1.97 39.65
N TYR A 50 -75.68 0.99 40.52
CA TYR A 50 -74.63 0.36 41.32
C TYR A 50 -73.62 -0.42 40.48
N ILE A 51 -74.09 -1.23 39.51
CA ILE A 51 -73.22 -1.99 38.61
C ILE A 51 -72.40 -1.06 37.73
N GLU A 52 -73.01 -0.01 37.17
CA GLU A 52 -72.31 1.01 36.38
C GLU A 52 -71.25 1.72 37.23
N GLY A 53 -71.59 2.14 38.45
CA GLY A 53 -70.63 2.75 39.37
C GLY A 53 -69.47 1.82 39.74
N LEU A 54 -69.73 0.54 39.99
CA LEU A 54 -68.71 -0.47 40.26
C LEU A 54 -67.83 -0.73 39.03
N ALA A 55 -68.43 -0.82 37.84
CA ALA A 55 -67.73 -1.04 36.59
C ALA A 55 -66.81 0.14 36.26
N LEU A 56 -67.30 1.38 36.38
CA LEU A 56 -66.51 2.59 36.17
C LEU A 56 -65.34 2.67 37.18
N ASN A 57 -65.59 2.41 38.46
CA ASN A 57 -64.53 2.42 39.48
C ASN A 57 -63.44 1.37 39.20
N ARG A 58 -63.83 0.15 38.80
CA ARG A 58 -62.87 -0.89 38.39
C ARG A 58 -62.13 -0.53 37.11
N LEU A 59 -62.81 0.10 36.16
CA LEU A 59 -62.23 0.57 34.91
C LEU A 59 -61.18 1.66 35.18
N ASP A 60 -61.48 2.62 36.05
CA ASP A 60 -60.53 3.66 36.47
C ASP A 60 -59.33 3.07 37.22
N LEU A 61 -59.56 2.13 38.14
CA LEU A 61 -58.49 1.42 38.88
C LEU A 61 -57.52 0.67 37.97
N VAL A 62 -57.99 0.19 36.81
CA VAL A 62 -57.16 -0.56 35.85
C VAL A 62 -56.56 0.35 34.78
N LEU A 63 -57.32 1.31 34.27
CA LEU A 63 -56.89 2.17 33.16
C LEU A 63 -56.03 3.34 33.60
N ALA A 64 -56.25 3.94 34.78
CA ALA A 64 -55.45 5.08 35.23
C ALA A 64 -53.95 4.72 35.35
N PRO A 65 -53.56 3.60 36.01
CA PRO A 65 -52.16 3.19 36.06
C PRO A 65 -51.58 2.83 34.67
N ALA A 66 -52.41 2.35 33.75
CA ALA A 66 -51.99 2.03 32.39
C ALA A 66 -51.75 3.31 31.57
N LEU A 67 -52.61 4.32 31.69
CA LEU A 67 -52.46 5.62 31.06
C LEU A 67 -51.24 6.37 31.60
N ASP A 68 -51.01 6.34 32.92
CA ASP A 68 -49.82 6.91 33.54
C ASP A 68 -48.54 6.25 33.02
N LYS A 69 -48.54 4.92 32.86
CA LYS A 69 -47.42 4.19 32.24
C LYS A 69 -47.23 4.57 30.78
N ILE A 70 -48.30 4.71 29.99
CA ILE A 70 -48.20 5.10 28.59
C ILE A 70 -47.66 6.53 28.46
N ALA A 71 -48.13 7.47 29.30
CA ALA A 71 -47.63 8.84 29.34
C ALA A 71 -46.14 8.87 29.70
N LEU A 72 -45.73 8.11 30.72
CA LEU A 72 -44.34 7.96 31.14
C LEU A 72 -43.45 7.39 30.01
N VAL A 73 -43.92 6.34 29.32
CA VAL A 73 -43.23 5.75 28.15
C VAL A 73 -43.09 6.78 27.01
N SER A 74 -44.13 7.58 26.78
CA SER A 74 -44.18 8.62 25.76
C SER A 74 -43.20 9.76 26.04
N GLU A 75 -43.12 10.22 27.29
CA GLU A 75 -42.28 11.35 27.68
C GLU A 75 -40.81 10.96 27.85
N GLN A 76 -40.54 9.80 28.45
CA GLN A 76 -39.17 9.39 28.78
C GLN A 76 -38.48 8.66 27.63
N GLY A 77 -39.23 8.05 26.70
CA GLY A 77 -38.69 7.28 25.58
C GLY A 77 -37.98 5.99 26.03
N PHE A 78 -38.38 4.85 25.48
CA PHE A 78 -37.88 3.52 25.89
C PHE A 78 -36.39 3.23 25.57
N LEU A 79 -35.67 4.20 24.99
CA LEU A 79 -34.33 4.03 24.41
C LEU A 79 -33.21 4.75 25.17
N LEU A 80 -33.50 5.41 26.29
CA LEU A 80 -32.50 6.13 27.07
C LEU A 80 -32.56 5.80 28.57
N ALA A 81 -31.41 5.86 29.22
CA ALA A 81 -31.30 5.78 30.67
C ALA A 81 -30.16 6.68 31.16
N HIS A 82 -30.25 7.15 32.39
CA HIS A 82 -29.22 7.95 33.02
C HIS A 82 -28.47 7.16 34.08
N SER A 83 -27.16 7.41 34.18
CA SER A 83 -26.35 6.88 35.28
C SER A 83 -25.53 7.99 35.92
N ASN A 84 -25.54 8.00 37.24
CA ASN A 84 -24.69 8.85 38.07
C ASN A 84 -23.46 8.13 38.66
N SER A 85 -23.16 6.93 38.15
CA SER A 85 -22.01 6.15 38.61
C SER A 85 -20.70 6.82 38.17
N GLN A 86 -19.74 6.93 39.09
CA GLN A 86 -18.41 7.44 38.77
C GLN A 86 -17.62 6.36 38.02
N VAL A 87 -17.53 6.51 36.70
CA VAL A 87 -16.89 5.53 35.82
C VAL A 87 -15.83 6.22 34.98
N THR A 88 -14.67 5.57 34.82
CA THR A 88 -13.67 5.88 33.79
C THR A 88 -13.79 4.81 32.71
N LEU A 89 -14.07 5.22 31.48
CA LEU A 89 -14.21 4.32 30.35
C LEU A 89 -12.84 3.71 29.99
N ASP A 90 -12.80 2.39 29.83
CA ASP A 90 -11.62 1.64 29.38
C ASP A 90 -12.08 0.48 28.48
N VAL A 91 -11.43 0.31 27.33
CA VAL A 91 -11.73 -0.73 26.34
C VAL A 91 -11.29 -2.13 26.78
N ASN A 92 -10.39 -2.24 27.76
CA ASN A 92 -9.82 -3.51 28.19
C ASN A 92 -10.59 -4.15 29.36
N THR A 93 -11.48 -3.38 30.00
CA THR A 93 -12.19 -3.80 31.21
C THR A 93 -13.70 -3.60 31.06
N THR A 94 -14.47 -4.41 31.77
CA THR A 94 -15.93 -4.22 31.84
C THR A 94 -16.26 -3.09 32.79
N GLN A 95 -17.15 -2.20 32.39
CA GLN A 95 -17.62 -1.07 33.17
C GLN A 95 -19.04 -1.36 33.68
N VAL A 96 -19.33 -0.90 34.90
CA VAL A 96 -20.65 -1.08 35.53
C VAL A 96 -21.28 0.28 35.78
N PHE A 97 -22.48 0.46 35.26
CA PHE A 97 -23.31 1.66 35.45
C PHE A 97 -24.54 1.28 36.29
N ALA A 98 -24.84 2.08 37.31
CA ALA A 98 -26.11 1.98 38.03
C ALA A 98 -27.11 2.98 37.45
N ILE A 99 -28.29 2.51 37.04
CA ILE A 99 -29.44 3.34 36.66
C ILE A 99 -30.32 3.46 37.92
N PRO A 100 -30.25 4.59 38.66
CA PRO A 100 -30.90 4.69 39.96
C PRO A 100 -32.43 4.83 39.86
N ASP A 101 -32.93 5.46 38.81
CA ASP A 101 -34.36 5.72 38.63
C ASP A 101 -35.11 4.41 38.34
N LEU A 102 -36.15 4.11 39.12
CA LEU A 102 -36.98 2.93 38.91
C LEU A 102 -37.80 3.00 37.61
N ALA A 103 -38.29 4.18 37.25
CA ALA A 103 -39.06 4.39 36.02
C ALA A 103 -38.18 4.09 34.79
N GLU A 104 -36.97 4.64 34.76
CA GLU A 104 -36.02 4.37 33.68
C GLU A 104 -35.63 2.89 33.62
N ARG A 105 -35.38 2.23 34.76
CA ARG A 105 -35.07 0.79 34.81
C ARG A 105 -36.20 -0.08 34.26
N GLU A 106 -37.45 0.28 34.54
CA GLU A 106 -38.59 -0.49 34.05
C GLU A 106 -38.76 -0.36 32.53
N LEU A 107 -38.39 0.79 31.95
CA LEU A 107 -38.58 1.07 30.53
C LEU A 107 -37.36 0.75 29.66
N PHE A 108 -36.16 0.79 30.25
CA PHE A 108 -34.91 0.61 29.52
C PHE A 108 -34.70 -0.84 29.08
N ALA A 109 -34.68 -1.04 27.75
CA ALA A 109 -34.40 -2.32 27.11
C ALA A 109 -33.13 -2.20 26.26
N PRO A 110 -31.93 -2.45 26.84
CA PRO A 110 -30.68 -2.30 26.11
C PRO A 110 -30.60 -3.31 24.96
N SER A 111 -30.07 -2.86 23.80
CA SER A 111 -29.69 -3.78 22.73
C SER A 111 -28.31 -4.38 23.03
N PRO A 112 -27.82 -5.35 22.23
CA PRO A 112 -26.45 -5.87 22.36
C PRO A 112 -25.36 -4.79 22.32
N PHE A 113 -25.66 -3.60 21.80
CA PHE A 113 -24.77 -2.45 21.81
C PHE A 113 -25.44 -1.21 22.39
N VAL A 114 -24.69 -0.43 23.15
CA VAL A 114 -25.15 0.83 23.71
C VAL A 114 -24.16 1.94 23.41
N THR A 115 -24.68 3.17 23.32
CA THR A 115 -23.86 4.38 23.22
C THR A 115 -23.93 5.08 24.57
N ILE A 116 -22.78 5.35 25.17
CA ILE A 116 -22.66 5.98 26.47
C ILE A 116 -22.04 7.34 26.25
N ALA A 117 -22.76 8.41 26.53
CA ALA A 117 -22.27 9.77 26.31
C ALA A 117 -22.39 10.59 27.59
N ARG A 118 -21.55 11.60 27.74
CA ARG A 118 -21.63 12.52 28.87
C ARG A 118 -22.72 13.56 28.63
N LYS A 119 -23.59 13.77 29.62
CA LYS A 119 -24.66 14.79 29.60
C LYS A 119 -24.09 16.19 29.45
N GLY A 120 -23.00 16.50 30.16
CA GLY A 120 -22.31 17.79 30.06
C GLY A 120 -21.49 18.00 28.79
N SER A 121 -21.21 16.94 28.02
CA SER A 121 -20.34 17.00 26.84
C SER A 121 -20.60 15.83 25.89
N MET A 122 -21.39 16.07 24.84
CA MET A 122 -21.71 15.02 23.86
C MET A 122 -20.51 14.59 23.00
N THR A 123 -19.36 15.26 23.12
CA THR A 123 -18.10 14.83 22.46
C THR A 123 -17.36 13.74 23.24
N ASP A 124 -17.68 13.57 24.54
CA ASP A 124 -17.14 12.50 25.38
C ASP A 124 -18.14 11.34 25.37
N PHE A 125 -17.89 10.34 24.51
CA PHE A 125 -18.79 9.21 24.36
C PHE A 125 -18.03 7.92 24.02
N ALA A 126 -18.70 6.79 24.24
CA ALA A 126 -18.20 5.46 23.88
C ALA A 126 -19.30 4.58 23.30
N PHE A 127 -18.89 3.69 22.40
CA PHE A 127 -19.70 2.54 22.01
C PHE A 127 -19.29 1.36 22.86
N ALA A 128 -20.26 0.68 23.46
CA ALA A 128 -20.01 -0.45 24.32
C ALA A 128 -20.91 -1.63 23.97
N GLU A 129 -20.34 -2.82 24.08
CA GLU A 129 -21.06 -4.09 24.01
C GLU A 129 -21.76 -4.35 25.34
N LEU A 130 -23.02 -4.75 25.32
CA LEU A 130 -23.76 -5.15 26.50
C LEU A 130 -23.23 -6.52 26.99
N VAL A 131 -22.77 -6.58 28.23
CA VAL A 131 -22.33 -7.82 28.88
C VAL A 131 -23.44 -8.41 29.73
N ALA A 132 -24.07 -7.59 30.57
CA ALA A 132 -25.18 -8.00 31.42
C ALA A 132 -26.08 -6.81 31.77
N TRP A 133 -27.38 -7.07 31.92
CA TRP A 133 -28.36 -6.10 32.43
C TRP A 133 -29.20 -6.75 33.52
N ASP A 134 -29.13 -6.23 34.74
CA ASP A 134 -30.03 -6.61 35.82
C ASP A 134 -31.06 -5.50 36.07
N ARG A 135 -32.28 -5.76 35.61
CA ARG A 135 -33.41 -4.83 35.71
C ARG A 135 -33.78 -4.50 37.16
N ASN A 136 -33.61 -5.45 38.09
CA ASN A 136 -34.03 -5.25 39.48
C ASN A 136 -33.07 -4.32 40.22
N SER A 137 -31.76 -4.56 40.08
CA SER A 137 -30.73 -3.72 40.70
C SER A 137 -30.42 -2.45 39.91
N GLY A 138 -30.74 -2.39 38.62
CA GLY A 138 -30.35 -1.30 37.75
C GLY A 138 -28.90 -1.36 37.29
N GLN A 139 -28.22 -2.49 37.46
CA GLN A 139 -26.82 -2.63 37.06
C GLN A 139 -26.71 -3.00 35.58
N LEU A 140 -26.13 -2.09 34.82
CA LEU A 140 -25.75 -2.28 33.42
C LEU A 140 -24.24 -2.51 33.34
N THR A 141 -23.85 -3.73 32.96
CA THR A 141 -22.45 -4.09 32.71
C THR A 141 -22.18 -4.08 31.22
N VAL A 142 -21.15 -3.35 30.81
CA VAL A 142 -20.81 -3.12 29.40
C VAL A 142 -19.31 -3.25 29.19
N ARG A 143 -18.90 -3.48 27.95
CA ARG A 143 -17.50 -3.45 27.53
C ARG A 143 -17.32 -2.40 26.43
N PRO A 144 -16.67 -1.25 26.72
CA PRO A 144 -16.36 -0.26 25.69
C PRO A 144 -15.55 -0.90 24.54
N ARG A 145 -15.97 -0.65 23.31
CA ARG A 145 -15.29 -1.07 22.07
C ARG A 145 -14.51 0.08 21.45
N ALA A 146 -15.04 1.29 21.56
CA ALA A 146 -14.40 2.52 21.13
C ALA A 146 -14.78 3.66 22.09
N ILE A 147 -13.82 4.52 22.40
CA ILE A 147 -13.98 5.69 23.26
C ILE A 147 -13.52 6.92 22.49
N PHE A 148 -14.31 7.98 22.55
CA PHE A 148 -14.05 9.26 21.91
C PHE A 148 -14.08 10.36 22.99
N GLY A 149 -13.15 11.30 22.89
CA GLY A 149 -13.00 12.36 23.89
C GLY A 149 -12.28 11.90 25.17
N ASN A 150 -12.61 12.52 26.30
CA ASN A 150 -12.05 12.19 27.60
C ASN A 150 -12.78 10.97 28.20
N PRO A 151 -12.08 9.89 28.59
CA PRO A 151 -12.72 8.69 29.17
C PRO A 151 -13.31 8.91 30.58
N GLY A 152 -13.04 10.03 31.25
CA GLY A 152 -13.48 10.29 32.62
C GLY A 152 -12.34 10.20 33.65
N PRO A 153 -12.67 10.08 34.95
CA PRO A 153 -13.96 9.66 35.50
C PRO A 153 -15.07 10.73 35.42
N PHE A 154 -16.30 10.32 35.11
CA PHE A 154 -17.49 11.18 35.14
C PHE A 154 -18.68 10.52 35.84
N ILE A 155 -19.68 11.32 36.20
CA ILE A 155 -20.89 10.93 36.96
C ILE A 155 -22.19 11.37 36.27
N ASP A 156 -22.13 11.78 35.01
CA ASP A 156 -23.27 12.35 34.29
C ASP A 156 -23.49 11.62 32.96
N TRP A 157 -23.61 10.30 33.02
CA TRP A 157 -23.74 9.45 31.84
C TRP A 157 -25.19 9.37 31.35
N VAL A 158 -25.35 9.47 30.04
CA VAL A 158 -26.58 9.17 29.30
C VAL A 158 -26.30 7.94 28.44
N ILE A 159 -27.10 6.91 28.60
CA ILE A 159 -26.95 5.62 27.94
C ILE A 159 -28.08 5.51 26.92
N TYR A 160 -27.72 5.47 25.65
CA TYR A 160 -28.63 5.27 24.53
C TYR A 160 -28.56 3.83 24.06
N VAL A 161 -29.70 3.29 23.67
CA VAL A 161 -29.75 2.01 22.94
C VAL A 161 -29.09 2.20 21.57
N GLY A 162 -27.96 1.51 21.36
CA GLY A 162 -27.25 1.53 20.09
C GLY A 162 -27.85 0.54 19.10
N THR A 163 -27.61 0.74 17.81
CA THR A 163 -27.91 -0.28 16.79
C THR A 163 -26.61 -0.95 16.35
N ALA A 164 -26.64 -2.25 16.07
CA ALA A 164 -25.48 -2.98 15.54
C ALA A 164 -24.93 -2.41 14.22
N ILE A 165 -25.74 -1.59 13.52
CA ILE A 165 -25.37 -0.88 12.29
C ILE A 165 -24.19 0.07 12.57
N GLN A 166 -24.09 0.65 13.76
CA GLN A 166 -23.08 1.65 14.06
C GLN A 166 -21.65 1.07 14.08
N GLU A 167 -21.45 -0.13 14.63
CA GLU A 167 -20.14 -0.81 14.56
C GLU A 167 -19.79 -1.19 13.12
N ALA A 168 -20.76 -1.68 12.34
CA ALA A 168 -20.56 -1.98 10.92
C ALA A 168 -20.19 -0.74 10.10
N VAL A 169 -20.79 0.43 10.40
CA VAL A 169 -20.45 1.70 9.77
C VAL A 169 -19.03 2.13 10.13
N MET A 170 -18.63 2.00 11.40
CA MET A 170 -17.26 2.35 11.84
C MET A 170 -16.20 1.44 11.22
N ASP A 171 -16.44 0.12 11.16
CA ASP A 171 -15.55 -0.84 10.49
C ASP A 171 -15.44 -0.53 8.99
N THR A 172 -16.56 -0.20 8.35
CA THR A 172 -16.57 0.21 6.94
C THR A 172 -15.78 1.50 6.73
N LEU A 173 -15.92 2.49 7.61
CA LEU A 173 -15.16 3.74 7.55
C LEU A 173 -13.64 3.48 7.69
N ALA A 174 -13.24 2.68 8.67
CA ALA A 174 -11.83 2.32 8.87
C ALA A 174 -11.23 1.59 7.65
N LYS A 175 -12.00 0.66 7.03
CA LYS A 175 -11.60 -0.01 5.78
C LYS A 175 -11.47 0.97 4.62
N CYS A 176 -12.38 1.94 4.51
CA CYS A 176 -12.31 2.99 3.50
C CYS A 176 -11.08 3.90 3.68
N GLU A 177 -10.75 4.27 4.93
CA GLU A 177 -9.55 5.05 5.23
C GLU A 177 -8.27 4.28 4.89
N ALA A 178 -8.18 3.01 5.28
CA ALA A 178 -7.04 2.16 4.93
C ALA A 178 -6.88 2.00 3.41
N ALA A 179 -7.98 1.83 2.67
CA ALA A 179 -7.96 1.74 1.21
C ALA A 179 -7.53 3.06 0.56
N ARG A 180 -7.98 4.21 1.09
CA ARG A 180 -7.55 5.54 0.64
C ARG A 180 -6.04 5.72 0.83
N ASP A 181 -5.52 5.37 2.00
CA ASP A 181 -4.11 5.55 2.31
C ASP A 181 -3.22 4.65 1.44
N LEU A 182 -3.65 3.41 1.18
CA LEU A 182 -3.00 2.52 0.21
C LEU A 182 -3.00 3.10 -1.22
N ALA A 183 -4.10 3.71 -1.65
CA ALA A 183 -4.18 4.36 -2.96
C ALA A 183 -3.22 5.58 -3.06
N LEU A 184 -3.07 6.36 -1.99
CA LEU A 184 -2.09 7.44 -1.92
C LEU A 184 -0.66 6.92 -2.00
N GLN A 185 -0.36 5.79 -1.36
CA GLN A 185 0.94 5.14 -1.47
C GLN A 185 1.23 4.68 -2.90
N TYR A 186 0.26 4.04 -3.58
CA TYR A 186 0.44 3.64 -4.98
C TYR A 186 0.65 4.83 -5.91
N LYS A 187 -0.03 5.95 -5.68
CA LYS A 187 0.22 7.19 -6.42
C LYS A 187 1.66 7.67 -6.25
N ALA A 188 2.17 7.71 -5.02
CA ALA A 188 3.55 8.14 -4.75
C ALA A 188 4.58 7.23 -5.43
N ASN A 189 4.35 5.91 -5.42
CA ASN A 189 5.20 4.96 -6.13
C ASN A 189 5.19 5.20 -7.65
N ALA A 190 4.01 5.45 -8.23
CA ALA A 190 3.90 5.76 -9.66
C ALA A 190 4.62 7.06 -10.05
N ASP A 191 4.56 8.09 -9.20
CA ASP A 191 5.30 9.33 -9.40
C ASP A 191 6.83 9.11 -9.35
N ALA A 192 7.30 8.24 -8.44
CA ALA A 192 8.71 7.85 -8.34
C ALA A 192 9.17 7.06 -9.59
N ASP A 193 8.38 6.10 -10.05
CA ASP A 193 8.66 5.33 -11.26
C ASP A 193 8.69 6.21 -12.52
N ALA A 194 7.80 7.21 -12.60
CA ALA A 194 7.79 8.19 -13.67
C ALA A 194 9.08 9.06 -13.67
N ALA A 195 9.55 9.47 -12.49
CA ALA A 195 10.80 10.21 -12.35
C ALA A 195 12.02 9.36 -12.75
N ALA A 196 12.06 8.09 -12.34
CA ALA A 196 13.11 7.14 -12.76
C ALA A 196 13.12 6.95 -14.27
N THR A 197 11.95 6.75 -14.89
CA THR A 197 11.81 6.62 -16.34
C THR A 197 12.29 7.87 -17.09
N ALA A 198 12.06 9.07 -16.53
CA ALA A 198 12.55 10.32 -17.12
C ALA A 198 14.08 10.42 -17.04
N ALA A 199 14.70 9.97 -15.94
CA ALA A 199 16.14 9.91 -15.77
C ALA A 199 16.78 8.91 -16.76
N ASP A 200 16.20 7.72 -16.91
CA ASP A 200 16.66 6.71 -17.87
C ASP A 200 16.61 7.24 -19.30
N ARG A 201 15.54 7.96 -19.66
CA ARG A 201 15.41 8.60 -20.98
C ARG A 201 16.53 9.61 -21.23
N ALA A 202 16.88 10.41 -20.21
CA ALA A 202 17.99 11.36 -20.32
C ALA A 202 19.34 10.64 -20.49
N ALA A 203 19.58 9.57 -19.74
CA ALA A 203 20.79 8.75 -19.85
C ALA A 203 20.93 8.12 -21.24
N ILE A 204 19.85 7.56 -21.79
CA ILE A 204 19.81 7.03 -23.16
C ILE A 204 20.14 8.14 -24.18
N GLY A 205 19.66 9.37 -23.95
CA GLY A 205 20.00 10.52 -24.78
C GLY A 205 21.50 10.81 -24.84
N LEU A 206 22.19 10.73 -23.71
CA LEU A 206 23.65 10.89 -23.63
C LEU A 206 24.38 9.74 -24.35
N MET A 207 23.99 8.48 -24.08
CA MET A 207 24.58 7.31 -24.74
C MET A 207 24.45 7.37 -26.27
N LYS A 208 23.31 7.87 -26.76
CA LYS A 208 23.11 8.11 -28.20
C LYS A 208 24.09 9.15 -28.75
N GLY A 209 24.35 10.23 -28.02
CA GLY A 209 25.34 11.24 -28.36
C GLY A 209 26.75 10.65 -28.48
N ASP A 210 27.18 9.90 -27.47
CA ASP A 210 28.50 9.24 -27.46
C ASP A 210 28.64 8.25 -28.62
N THR A 211 27.59 7.49 -28.92
CA THR A 211 27.57 6.54 -30.04
C THR A 211 27.75 7.26 -31.39
N LEU A 212 27.08 8.41 -31.58
CA LEU A 212 27.24 9.22 -32.79
C LEU A 212 28.65 9.80 -32.89
N ALA A 213 29.21 10.32 -31.79
CA ALA A 213 30.59 10.82 -31.76
C ALA A 213 31.62 9.73 -32.08
N ALA A 214 31.45 8.52 -31.53
CA ALA A 214 32.31 7.38 -31.83
C ALA A 214 32.21 6.95 -33.30
N ARG A 215 30.99 6.95 -33.88
CA ARG A 215 30.78 6.70 -35.30
C ARG A 215 31.52 7.72 -36.17
N ASP A 216 31.39 9.00 -35.85
CA ASP A 216 31.99 10.08 -36.64
C ASP A 216 33.53 10.05 -36.55
N ALA A 217 34.07 9.74 -35.36
CA ALA A 217 35.51 9.50 -35.18
C ALA A 217 35.99 8.30 -36.01
N ALA A 218 35.26 7.19 -36.01
CA ALA A 218 35.60 6.01 -36.82
C ALA A 218 35.60 6.34 -38.33
N GLN A 219 34.64 7.14 -38.81
CA GLN A 219 34.63 7.62 -40.19
C GLN A 219 35.84 8.51 -40.51
N SER A 220 36.22 9.40 -39.59
CA SER A 220 37.41 10.25 -39.76
C SER A 220 38.70 9.42 -39.83
N TYR A 221 38.87 8.42 -38.95
CA TYR A 221 40.00 7.50 -39.00
C TYR A 221 40.03 6.68 -40.29
N ALA A 222 38.88 6.21 -40.78
CA ALA A 222 38.79 5.49 -42.04
C ALA A 222 39.21 6.37 -43.23
N ALA A 223 38.79 7.64 -43.26
CA ALA A 223 39.21 8.60 -44.28
C ALA A 223 40.72 8.90 -44.22
N ALA A 224 41.26 9.11 -43.02
CA ALA A 224 42.70 9.33 -42.83
C ALA A 224 43.53 8.11 -43.29
N ALA A 225 43.05 6.90 -43.01
CA ALA A 225 43.69 5.66 -43.46
C ALA A 225 43.69 5.50 -44.98
N GLN A 226 42.64 5.96 -45.68
CA GLN A 226 42.60 5.97 -47.16
C GLN A 226 43.65 6.90 -47.77
N THR A 227 43.98 8.01 -47.08
CA THR A 227 45.01 8.96 -47.51
C THR A 227 46.40 8.65 -46.97
N TRP A 228 46.56 7.53 -46.25
CA TRP A 228 47.84 7.17 -45.66
C TRP A 228 48.86 6.84 -46.76
N ASP A 229 49.88 7.69 -46.87
CA ASP A 229 51.04 7.47 -47.73
C ASP A 229 52.24 7.00 -46.89
N PRO A 230 52.64 5.72 -46.98
CA PRO A 230 53.77 5.19 -46.24
C PRO A 230 55.10 5.88 -46.59
N SER A 231 55.21 6.56 -47.74
CA SER A 231 56.44 7.21 -48.18
C SER A 231 56.77 8.50 -47.42
N LEU A 232 55.79 9.08 -46.71
CA LEU A 232 55.95 10.28 -45.88
C LEU A 232 56.44 10.00 -44.44
N PHE A 233 56.58 8.72 -44.06
CA PHE A 233 57.08 8.32 -42.76
C PHE A 233 58.51 7.81 -42.84
N TYR A 234 59.32 8.12 -41.83
CA TYR A 234 60.68 7.60 -41.72
C TYR A 234 60.65 6.07 -41.72
N SER A 235 61.42 5.46 -42.61
CA SER A 235 61.59 4.00 -42.62
C SER A 235 62.11 3.53 -41.25
N LYS A 236 61.80 2.29 -40.86
CA LYS A 236 62.33 1.67 -39.63
C LYS A 236 63.86 1.83 -39.52
N VAL A 237 64.56 1.75 -40.65
CA VAL A 237 66.01 1.93 -40.76
C VAL A 237 66.44 3.34 -40.32
N THR A 238 65.67 4.37 -40.67
CA THR A 238 65.94 5.76 -40.28
C THR A 238 65.67 6.01 -38.81
N VAL A 239 64.59 5.43 -38.25
CA VAL A 239 64.26 5.53 -36.82
C VAL A 239 65.29 4.79 -35.95
N ASP A 240 65.68 3.58 -36.36
CA ASP A 240 66.70 2.77 -35.68
C ASP A 240 68.07 3.48 -35.66
N ALA A 241 68.37 4.31 -36.67
CA ALA A 241 69.60 5.12 -36.70
C ALA A 241 69.57 6.32 -35.73
N THR A 242 68.38 6.80 -35.34
CA THR A 242 68.21 7.91 -34.40
C THR A 242 68.11 7.49 -32.93
N PHE A 243 67.74 6.24 -32.64
CA PHE A 243 67.86 5.70 -31.29
C PHE A 243 69.34 5.45 -30.96
N VAL A 244 69.86 6.13 -29.94
CA VAL A 244 71.23 5.89 -29.44
C VAL A 244 71.29 4.47 -28.91
N ALA A 245 71.86 3.55 -29.69
CA ALA A 245 72.12 2.19 -29.27
C ALA A 245 72.85 2.19 -27.92
N PHE A 246 72.41 1.33 -27.00
CA PHE A 246 72.95 1.14 -25.64
C PHE A 246 74.49 1.14 -25.57
N GLY A 247 75.17 0.65 -26.62
CA GLY A 247 76.63 0.67 -26.73
C GLY A 247 77.27 2.07 -26.80
N LYS A 248 76.60 3.08 -27.34
CA LYS A 248 77.09 4.48 -27.34
C LYS A 248 76.90 5.17 -25.99
N ALA A 249 75.96 4.72 -25.17
CA ALA A 249 75.74 5.27 -23.83
C ALA A 249 76.86 4.89 -22.84
N GLN A 250 77.57 3.78 -23.07
CA GLN A 250 78.67 3.34 -22.21
C GLN A 250 79.95 4.20 -22.32
N GLY A 251 80.11 4.97 -23.41
CA GLY A 251 81.23 5.89 -23.60
C GLY A 251 80.98 7.32 -23.08
N LEU A 252 79.78 7.62 -22.58
CA LEU A 252 79.44 8.93 -22.04
C LEU A 252 80.12 9.15 -20.68
N SER A 253 80.61 10.37 -20.43
CA SER A 253 81.13 10.73 -19.11
C SER A 253 80.03 10.65 -18.04
N ALA A 254 80.41 10.55 -16.76
CA ALA A 254 79.43 10.48 -15.66
C ALA A 254 78.39 11.61 -15.72
N ALA A 255 78.78 12.83 -16.11
CA ALA A 255 77.88 13.97 -16.30
C ALA A 255 76.94 13.81 -17.50
N GLN A 256 77.42 13.22 -18.61
CA GLN A 256 76.59 12.96 -19.80
C GLN A 256 75.64 11.78 -19.60
N GLN A 257 76.07 10.74 -18.87
CA GLN A 257 75.19 9.66 -18.44
C GLN A 257 74.10 10.20 -17.50
N ASP A 258 74.46 11.11 -16.60
CA ASP A 258 73.50 11.78 -15.71
C ASP A 258 72.51 12.63 -16.51
N GLN A 259 72.98 13.40 -17.50
CA GLN A 259 72.10 14.15 -18.41
C GLN A 259 71.22 13.24 -19.28
N ALA A 260 71.74 12.10 -19.75
CA ALA A 260 70.96 11.13 -20.52
C ALA A 260 69.89 10.46 -19.65
N ARG A 261 70.21 10.10 -18.40
CA ARG A 261 69.23 9.61 -17.41
C ARG A 261 68.15 10.66 -17.11
N LYS A 262 68.55 11.94 -16.97
CA LYS A 262 67.64 13.09 -16.84
C LYS A 262 66.71 13.23 -18.05
N ASN A 263 67.22 13.01 -19.26
CA ASN A 263 66.45 13.14 -20.51
C ASN A 263 65.50 11.96 -20.78
N ILE A 264 65.79 10.75 -20.28
CA ILE A 264 64.94 9.56 -20.46
C ILE A 264 63.82 9.49 -19.40
N GLY A 265 63.80 10.40 -18.42
CA GLY A 265 62.76 10.45 -17.39
C GLY A 265 62.85 9.31 -16.36
N VAL A 266 63.97 8.57 -16.33
CA VAL A 266 64.26 7.56 -15.31
C VAL A 266 64.73 8.29 -14.05
N LEU A 267 63.75 8.73 -13.25
CA LEU A 267 63.84 9.11 -11.84
C LEU A 267 65.02 10.03 -11.47
N GLN A 268 64.82 11.35 -11.64
CA GLN A 268 65.63 12.36 -10.97
C GLN A 268 65.31 12.37 -9.46
N THR A 269 65.73 11.34 -8.72
CA THR A 269 65.64 11.34 -7.26
C THR A 269 66.79 12.17 -6.69
N GLN A 270 66.49 13.33 -6.12
CA GLN A 270 67.49 14.17 -5.46
C GLN A 270 67.66 13.78 -3.98
N PRO A 271 68.88 13.61 -3.46
CA PRO A 271 69.07 13.36 -2.04
C PRO A 271 68.68 14.60 -1.22
N ILE A 272 67.92 14.39 -0.15
CA ILE A 272 67.62 15.39 0.88
C ILE A 272 68.77 15.37 1.87
N ALA A 273 69.42 16.52 2.09
CA ALA A 273 70.52 16.64 3.03
C ALA A 273 70.05 16.41 4.48
N VAL A 274 71.00 16.01 5.33
CA VAL A 274 70.75 15.80 6.76
C VAL A 274 70.31 17.12 7.40
N GLY A 275 69.20 17.09 8.14
CA GLY A 275 68.65 18.27 8.82
C GLY A 275 67.83 19.21 7.93
N THR A 276 67.71 18.94 6.63
CA THR A 276 66.82 19.71 5.74
C THR A 276 65.37 19.56 6.18
N ASP A 277 64.69 20.69 6.36
CA ASP A 277 63.27 20.75 6.67
C ASP A 277 62.43 20.42 5.43
N PHE A 278 61.53 19.44 5.53
CA PHE A 278 60.62 19.06 4.44
C PHE A 278 59.71 20.23 4.00
N ASN A 279 59.46 21.21 4.86
CA ASN A 279 58.71 22.42 4.51
C ASN A 279 59.43 23.31 3.49
N SER A 280 60.75 23.19 3.36
CA SER A 280 61.57 23.98 2.42
C SER A 280 61.62 23.38 1.00
N ILE A 281 61.16 22.13 0.83
CA ILE A 281 61.22 21.41 -0.44
C ILE A 281 59.94 21.67 -1.24
N LEU A 282 59.92 22.81 -1.94
CA LEU A 282 58.77 23.27 -2.74
C LEU A 282 58.94 23.03 -4.24
N ALA A 283 60.17 22.82 -4.71
CA ALA A 283 60.44 22.56 -6.11
C ALA A 283 59.83 21.21 -6.54
N PRO A 284 59.08 21.16 -7.66
CA PRO A 284 58.55 19.91 -8.18
C PRO A 284 59.67 18.92 -8.50
N GLY A 285 59.51 17.67 -8.07
CA GLY A 285 60.54 16.65 -8.25
C GLY A 285 60.32 15.42 -7.36
N THR A 286 61.24 14.47 -7.46
CA THR A 286 61.31 13.31 -6.55
C THR A 286 62.58 13.41 -5.73
N TYR A 287 62.46 13.16 -4.43
CA TYR A 287 63.54 13.30 -3.46
C TYR A 287 63.60 12.07 -2.55
N TYR A 288 64.73 11.85 -1.88
CA TYR A 288 64.85 10.82 -0.84
C TYR A 288 65.74 11.30 0.30
N ASN A 289 65.39 11.03 1.55
CA ASN A 289 66.28 11.29 2.69
C ASN A 289 67.15 10.06 2.99
N THR A 290 68.34 10.33 3.50
CA THR A 290 69.33 9.31 3.90
C THR A 290 69.47 9.18 5.41
N VAL A 291 68.64 9.90 6.18
CA VAL A 291 68.60 9.86 7.64
C VAL A 291 67.16 9.88 8.13
N PRO A 292 66.83 9.23 9.26
CA PRO A 292 65.44 9.03 9.66
C PRO A 292 64.73 10.29 10.19
N ASN A 293 65.45 11.35 10.58
CA ASN A 293 64.91 12.42 11.43
C ASN A 293 65.01 13.81 10.81
N ASN A 294 64.65 13.97 9.54
CA ASN A 294 64.53 15.30 8.94
C ASN A 294 63.36 16.09 9.57
N PRO A 295 63.52 17.39 9.87
CA PRO A 295 62.43 18.23 10.38
C PRO A 295 61.20 18.20 9.46
N ASN A 296 60.01 18.15 10.05
CA ASN A 296 58.70 18.09 9.38
C ASN A 296 58.51 16.90 8.41
N ALA A 297 59.33 15.84 8.51
CA ALA A 297 58.97 14.55 7.92
C ALA A 297 57.70 13.98 8.60
N PRO A 298 56.92 13.11 7.92
CA PRO A 298 55.68 12.57 8.49
C PRO A 298 55.88 11.79 9.79
N ALA A 299 56.99 11.07 9.90
CA ALA A 299 57.47 10.38 11.09
C ALA A 299 58.98 10.09 10.94
N ALA A 300 59.61 9.59 12.01
CA ALA A 300 60.98 9.10 11.95
C ALA A 300 61.09 7.92 10.98
N GLY A 301 61.90 8.06 9.92
CA GLY A 301 62.11 7.02 8.91
C GLY A 301 62.75 7.53 7.61
N TYR A 302 63.03 6.59 6.72
CA TYR A 302 63.47 6.88 5.36
C TYR A 302 62.24 7.02 4.45
N TRP A 303 62.26 8.02 3.57
CA TRP A 303 61.13 8.49 2.78
C TRP A 303 61.57 8.82 1.35
N TYR A 304 60.80 8.34 0.37
CA TYR A 304 60.71 8.96 -0.94
C TYR A 304 59.69 10.08 -0.89
N LEU A 305 60.09 11.29 -1.27
CA LEU A 305 59.23 12.47 -1.29
C LEU A 305 58.99 12.89 -2.75
N SER A 306 57.74 12.85 -3.20
CA SER A 306 57.31 13.43 -4.47
C SER A 306 56.68 14.79 -4.18
N VAL A 307 57.20 15.82 -4.84
CA VAL A 307 56.68 17.19 -4.79
C VAL A 307 56.07 17.51 -6.15
N GLU A 308 54.81 17.89 -6.16
CA GLU A 308 54.08 18.31 -7.36
C GLU A 308 53.63 19.76 -7.19
N SER A 309 53.69 20.55 -8.27
CA SER A 309 53.07 21.88 -8.25
C SER A 309 51.56 21.72 -8.32
N TYR A 310 50.86 22.35 -7.38
CA TYR A 310 49.40 22.27 -7.27
C TYR A 310 48.77 23.65 -7.51
N GLY A 311 49.04 24.26 -8.67
CA GLY A 311 48.48 25.56 -9.03
C GLY A 311 49.30 26.31 -10.08
N SER A 312 48.82 27.49 -10.48
CA SER A 312 49.54 28.37 -11.42
C SER A 312 50.77 29.04 -10.82
N ASN A 313 50.87 29.08 -9.49
CA ASN A 313 52.02 29.63 -8.79
C ASN A 313 52.73 28.56 -7.93
N PRO A 314 53.83 27.96 -8.43
CA PRO A 314 54.54 26.89 -7.74
C PRO A 314 55.20 27.32 -6.44
N THR A 315 55.30 28.62 -6.15
CA THR A 315 55.87 29.11 -4.89
C THR A 315 54.88 29.16 -3.73
N HIS A 316 53.57 29.11 -4.00
CA HIS A 316 52.52 29.17 -2.96
C HIS A 316 51.64 27.92 -2.90
N TYR A 317 51.83 27.00 -3.86
CA TYR A 317 51.03 25.78 -3.95
C TYR A 317 51.88 24.57 -4.32
N ALA A 318 52.05 23.66 -3.36
CA ALA A 318 52.76 22.40 -3.55
C ALA A 318 52.02 21.24 -2.88
N LEU A 319 52.01 20.09 -3.54
CA LEU A 319 51.56 18.82 -2.97
C LEU A 319 52.80 17.98 -2.66
N GLN A 320 52.91 17.50 -1.42
CA GLN A 320 53.95 16.56 -1.02
C GLN A 320 53.34 15.19 -0.75
N ARG A 321 53.94 14.15 -1.34
CA ARG A 321 53.63 12.75 -1.07
C ARG A 321 54.89 12.04 -0.59
N ALA A 322 54.86 11.52 0.64
CA ALA A 322 55.97 10.78 1.23
C ALA A 322 55.64 9.29 1.29
N VAL A 323 56.52 8.44 0.77
CA VAL A 323 56.40 6.96 0.77
C VAL A 323 57.57 6.40 1.57
N GLN A 324 57.30 5.57 2.57
CA GLN A 324 58.34 5.00 3.41
C GLN A 324 59.23 4.04 2.62
N LEU A 325 60.55 4.19 2.77
CA LEU A 325 61.59 3.41 2.09
C LEU A 325 61.94 2.10 2.82
N ASP A 326 61.66 2.02 4.13
CA ASP A 326 62.33 1.09 5.04
C ASP A 326 61.40 0.08 5.72
N THR A 327 60.54 -0.62 4.97
CA THR A 327 59.76 -1.72 5.53
C THR A 327 59.56 -2.88 4.55
N ASN A 328 60.03 -4.07 4.94
CA ASN A 328 59.76 -5.34 4.26
C ASN A 328 58.32 -5.87 4.50
N THR A 329 57.44 -5.12 5.16
CA THR A 329 56.16 -5.66 5.64
C THR A 329 54.94 -4.77 5.44
N ALA A 330 55.06 -3.44 5.32
CA ALA A 330 53.94 -2.57 4.95
C ALA A 330 54.45 -1.22 4.44
N VAL A 331 54.19 -0.91 3.16
CA VAL A 331 54.44 0.43 2.62
C VAL A 331 53.53 1.41 3.33
N VAL A 332 54.07 2.48 3.90
CA VAL A 332 53.28 3.57 4.47
C VAL A 332 53.43 4.80 3.59
N MET A 333 52.31 5.46 3.30
CA MET A 333 52.29 6.67 2.48
C MET A 333 51.58 7.80 3.23
N TYR A 334 52.10 9.01 3.09
CA TYR A 334 51.52 10.25 3.61
C TYR A 334 51.40 11.29 2.50
N VAL A 335 50.43 12.19 2.65
CA VAL A 335 50.22 13.34 1.76
C VAL A 335 49.94 14.59 2.58
N ARG A 336 50.44 15.74 2.11
CA ARG A 336 50.04 17.07 2.60
C ARG A 336 50.11 18.11 1.50
N VAL A 337 49.42 19.21 1.71
CA VAL A 337 49.36 20.36 0.81
C VAL A 337 49.96 21.58 1.48
N PHE A 338 50.77 22.32 0.74
CA PHE A 338 51.14 23.71 1.01
C PHE A 338 50.21 24.61 0.19
N ALA A 339 49.46 25.48 0.85
CA ALA A 339 48.58 26.43 0.20
C ALA A 339 48.56 27.73 1.00
N ASN A 340 48.65 28.87 0.30
CA ASN A 340 48.67 30.20 0.93
C ASN A 340 49.72 30.32 2.04
N ASP A 341 50.93 29.85 1.76
CA ASP A 341 52.08 29.89 2.67
C ASP A 341 51.92 29.06 3.97
N ILE A 342 50.94 28.15 4.00
CA ILE A 342 50.65 27.30 5.16
C ILE A 342 50.71 25.83 4.75
N TRP A 343 51.45 25.04 5.52
CA TRP A 343 51.44 23.58 5.40
C TRP A 343 50.26 22.99 6.17
N THR A 344 49.47 22.16 5.49
CA THR A 344 48.53 21.27 6.16
C THR A 344 49.26 20.14 6.88
N PRO A 345 48.68 19.55 7.94
CA PRO A 345 49.23 18.38 8.59
C PRO A 345 49.35 17.20 7.61
N TRP A 346 50.35 16.34 7.80
CA TRP A 346 50.47 15.09 7.09
C TRP A 346 49.25 14.20 7.32
N ARG A 347 48.69 13.67 6.23
CA ARG A 347 47.60 12.70 6.28
C ARG A 347 48.07 11.37 5.71
N LYS A 348 47.88 10.29 6.47
CA LYS A 348 48.20 8.93 6.03
C LYS A 348 47.26 8.51 4.90
N VAL A 349 47.80 7.98 3.82
CA VAL A 349 47.04 7.44 2.68
C VAL A 349 46.68 5.99 2.98
N MET A 350 45.41 5.62 2.77
CA MET A 350 44.98 4.23 2.85
C MET A 350 45.45 3.49 1.60
N LEU A 351 46.34 2.52 1.78
CA LEU A 351 46.78 1.62 0.72
C LEU A 351 45.95 0.34 0.81
N GLY A 352 45.72 -0.37 -0.30
CA GLY A 352 44.78 -1.50 -0.39
C GLY A 352 45.06 -2.70 0.54
N VAL A 353 46.18 -2.70 1.26
CA VAL A 353 46.53 -3.67 2.33
C VAL A 353 46.10 -3.22 3.73
N ASN A 354 45.66 -1.98 3.90
CA ASN A 354 45.15 -1.47 5.17
C ASN A 354 43.68 -1.87 5.32
N ASN A 355 43.34 -2.56 6.40
CA ASN A 355 41.95 -2.88 6.70
C ASN A 355 41.22 -1.60 7.13
N LEU A 356 39.92 -1.50 6.83
CA LEU A 356 39.04 -0.44 7.36
C LEU A 356 39.08 -0.34 8.90
N ALA A 357 39.59 -1.37 9.59
CA ALA A 357 39.82 -1.37 11.02
C ALA A 357 40.87 -0.35 11.50
N ASP A 358 41.76 0.12 10.62
CA ASP A 358 42.82 1.07 10.96
C ASP A 358 42.38 2.55 10.85
N VAL A 359 41.13 2.79 10.42
CA VAL A 359 40.54 4.13 10.42
C VAL A 359 39.96 4.40 11.80
N GLU A 360 40.49 5.40 12.50
CA GLU A 360 40.05 5.82 13.84
C GLU A 360 38.51 6.06 13.93
N ASN A 361 37.88 6.36 12.79
CA ASN A 361 36.43 6.52 12.61
C ASN A 361 35.82 5.54 11.59
N ALA A 362 36.26 4.29 11.57
CA ALA A 362 35.77 3.26 10.64
C ALA A 362 34.23 3.12 10.66
N ALA A 363 33.60 3.29 11.83
CA ALA A 363 32.14 3.29 11.98
C ALA A 363 31.47 4.48 11.26
N GLN A 364 32.02 5.68 11.40
CA GLN A 364 31.53 6.88 10.73
C GLN A 364 31.74 6.81 9.20
N ALA A 365 32.89 6.29 8.76
CA ALA A 365 33.18 6.11 7.35
C ALA A 365 32.21 5.10 6.69
N ARG A 366 31.89 4.00 7.40
CA ARG A 366 30.85 3.05 6.97
C ARG A 366 29.47 3.71 6.88
N ALA A 367 29.12 4.56 7.84
CA ALA A 367 27.86 5.31 7.82
C ALA A 367 27.79 6.31 6.65
N ASN A 368 28.90 7.00 6.35
CA ASN A 368 28.95 8.03 5.30
C ASN A 368 29.00 7.48 3.87
N ILE A 369 29.54 6.27 3.66
CA ILE A 369 29.59 5.62 2.34
C ILE A 369 28.23 5.03 1.93
N GLY A 370 27.22 5.10 2.81
CA GLY A 370 25.91 4.53 2.52
C GLY A 370 25.96 3.00 2.34
N ALA A 371 26.96 2.34 2.95
CA ALA A 371 27.01 0.89 3.02
C ALA A 371 25.83 0.43 3.89
N GLN A 372 24.70 0.19 3.23
CA GLN A 372 23.48 -0.41 3.76
C GLN A 372 23.77 -1.83 4.28
N ALA A 373 24.47 -1.93 5.40
CA ALA A 373 24.62 -3.16 6.14
C ALA A 373 23.36 -3.38 6.98
N ASN A 374 22.22 -3.77 6.35
CA ASN A 374 21.14 -4.56 6.96
C ASN A 374 19.86 -4.77 6.13
N LEU A 375 19.92 -4.70 4.80
CA LEU A 375 18.88 -5.37 4.02
C LEU A 375 19.36 -6.79 3.79
N GLY A 376 18.76 -7.77 4.47
CA GLY A 376 19.09 -9.21 4.40
C GLY A 376 18.90 -9.87 3.03
N TYR A 377 19.13 -9.13 1.95
CA TYR A 377 19.17 -9.60 0.58
C TYR A 377 20.64 -9.63 0.15
N THR A 378 21.22 -10.82 0.14
CA THR A 378 22.44 -11.08 -0.62
C THR A 378 22.06 -10.93 -2.10
N PRO A 379 22.55 -9.95 -2.87
CA PRO A 379 22.24 -9.87 -4.29
C PRO A 379 23.18 -10.83 -5.01
N ALA A 380 22.87 -12.12 -4.95
CA ALA A 380 23.49 -13.13 -5.78
C ALA A 380 22.54 -13.44 -6.93
N ASN A 381 22.40 -12.50 -7.87
CA ASN A 381 21.84 -12.79 -9.19
C ASN A 381 22.49 -11.88 -10.22
N LEU A 382 23.62 -12.35 -10.75
CA LEU A 382 24.18 -11.83 -11.99
C LEU A 382 23.20 -12.16 -13.12
N ALA A 383 22.92 -11.18 -13.98
CA ALA A 383 22.14 -11.38 -15.20
C ALA A 383 22.73 -12.56 -15.99
N GLY A 384 21.92 -13.62 -16.20
CA GLY A 384 22.33 -14.86 -16.86
C GLY A 384 22.51 -16.08 -15.94
N SER A 385 22.34 -15.94 -14.62
CA SER A 385 22.40 -17.09 -13.70
C SER A 385 21.08 -17.89 -13.73
N ALA A 386 21.16 -19.20 -13.94
CA ALA A 386 20.01 -20.08 -13.90
C ALA A 386 19.53 -20.29 -12.46
N PHE A 387 18.24 -20.09 -12.21
CA PHE A 387 17.63 -20.41 -10.92
C PHE A 387 17.66 -21.93 -10.71
N SER A 388 18.39 -22.39 -9.70
CA SER A 388 18.26 -23.73 -9.16
C SER A 388 17.72 -23.63 -7.74
N GLY A 389 16.54 -24.22 -7.51
CA GLY A 389 15.83 -24.16 -6.25
C GLY A 389 14.40 -24.65 -6.41
N ASN A 390 13.92 -25.43 -5.44
CA ASN A 390 12.53 -25.90 -5.43
C ASN A 390 11.60 -24.69 -5.19
N ILE A 391 10.81 -24.32 -6.19
CA ILE A 391 9.74 -23.34 -6.03
C ILE A 391 8.62 -24.00 -5.22
N SER A 392 8.47 -23.62 -3.95
CA SER A 392 7.29 -24.01 -3.18
C SER A 392 6.11 -23.12 -3.59
N ALA A 393 5.24 -23.63 -4.45
CA ALA A 393 4.00 -22.96 -4.76
C ALA A 393 3.09 -22.91 -3.51
N PRO A 394 2.36 -21.80 -3.26
CA PRO A 394 1.37 -21.72 -2.20
C PRO A 394 0.33 -22.85 -2.33
N ALA A 395 -0.15 -23.37 -1.20
CA ALA A 395 -1.01 -24.56 -1.10
C ALA A 395 -2.32 -24.52 -1.92
N VAL A 396 -2.66 -23.40 -2.57
CA VAL A 396 -3.82 -23.23 -3.44
C VAL A 396 -3.69 -24.01 -4.77
N ILE A 397 -2.48 -24.42 -5.17
CA ILE A 397 -2.25 -25.11 -6.46
C ILE A 397 -2.28 -26.65 -6.32
N ALA A 398 -2.36 -27.20 -5.10
CA ALA A 398 -2.18 -28.64 -4.84
C ALA A 398 -3.34 -29.57 -5.25
N THR A 399 -4.47 -29.05 -5.75
CA THR A 399 -5.63 -29.88 -6.15
C THR A 399 -5.82 -30.03 -7.67
N GLY A 400 -5.02 -29.34 -8.48
CA GLY A 400 -5.09 -29.43 -9.95
C GLY A 400 -4.02 -30.37 -10.52
N ASN A 401 -4.44 -31.41 -11.24
CA ASN A 401 -3.54 -32.30 -11.99
C ASN A 401 -2.71 -31.51 -13.01
N ALA A 402 -1.43 -31.30 -12.73
CA ALA A 402 -0.48 -30.68 -13.68
C ALA A 402 0.15 -31.77 -14.57
N TRP A 403 0.03 -31.60 -15.89
CA TRP A 403 0.72 -32.42 -16.88
C TRP A 403 1.63 -31.52 -17.71
N ALA A 404 2.86 -31.95 -17.97
CA ALA A 404 3.82 -31.25 -18.80
C ALA A 404 3.98 -31.99 -20.14
N TYR A 405 3.73 -31.29 -21.25
CA TYR A 405 4.03 -31.78 -22.60
C TYR A 405 4.73 -30.66 -23.37
N GLY A 406 5.94 -30.90 -23.87
CA GLY A 406 6.68 -29.93 -24.70
C GLY A 406 7.21 -28.68 -23.99
N GLY A 407 7.44 -28.72 -22.67
CA GLY A 407 8.00 -27.58 -21.93
C GLY A 407 7.00 -26.49 -21.52
N VAL A 408 5.70 -26.72 -21.74
CA VAL A 408 4.63 -25.84 -21.28
C VAL A 408 3.89 -26.52 -20.13
N LEU A 409 3.76 -25.81 -19.00
CA LEU A 409 3.04 -26.26 -17.81
C LEU A 409 1.54 -25.96 -17.98
N TYR A 410 0.70 -26.99 -18.01
CA TYR A 410 -0.75 -26.84 -18.07
C TYR A 410 -1.35 -26.91 -16.67
N LEU A 411 -2.05 -25.84 -16.26
CA LEU A 411 -2.81 -25.80 -15.01
C LEU A 411 -4.29 -25.98 -15.33
N ASN A 412 -4.81 -27.19 -15.16
CA ASN A 412 -6.22 -27.49 -15.36
C ASN A 412 -6.99 -27.20 -14.06
N SER A 413 -7.50 -25.97 -13.90
CA SER A 413 -8.54 -25.70 -12.92
C SER A 413 -9.89 -25.94 -13.60
N GLY A 414 -10.56 -27.03 -13.22
CA GLY A 414 -11.87 -27.37 -13.74
C GLY A 414 -12.86 -26.22 -13.54
N GLY A 415 -13.29 -25.62 -14.65
CA GLY A 415 -14.30 -24.57 -14.65
C GLY A 415 -13.75 -23.21 -15.06
N THR A 416 -14.18 -22.77 -16.25
CA THR A 416 -14.12 -21.40 -16.79
C THR A 416 -12.78 -20.89 -17.35
N GLY A 417 -12.70 -20.87 -18.69
CA GLY A 417 -11.98 -19.86 -19.47
C GLY A 417 -10.51 -20.12 -19.76
N TYR A 418 -10.19 -20.94 -20.78
CA TYR A 418 -8.84 -20.96 -21.37
C TYR A 418 -8.86 -21.09 -22.89
N LEU A 419 -7.78 -20.61 -23.52
CA LEU A 419 -7.46 -20.83 -24.93
C LEU A 419 -7.14 -22.31 -25.13
N GLN A 420 -8.09 -23.06 -25.67
CA GLN A 420 -7.90 -24.47 -26.00
C GLN A 420 -7.36 -24.58 -27.44
N TYR A 421 -6.13 -25.07 -27.58
CA TYR A 421 -5.60 -25.48 -28.89
C TYR A 421 -6.17 -26.86 -29.24
N MET A 422 -6.98 -26.93 -30.30
CA MET A 422 -7.62 -28.16 -30.76
C MET A 422 -6.83 -28.87 -31.89
N GLY A 423 -5.66 -28.34 -32.28
CA GLY A 423 -4.95 -28.77 -33.48
C GLY A 423 -5.59 -28.19 -34.75
N GLY A 424 -4.75 -27.76 -35.70
CA GLY A 424 -5.21 -27.19 -36.97
C GLY A 424 -5.73 -25.74 -36.87
N ALA A 425 -4.83 -24.79 -36.63
CA ALA A 425 -4.99 -23.33 -36.85
C ALA A 425 -6.28 -22.64 -36.36
N ALA A 426 -7.00 -23.21 -35.39
CA ALA A 426 -8.22 -22.62 -34.84
C ALA A 426 -8.14 -22.51 -33.31
N TYR A 427 -8.50 -21.34 -32.80
CA TYR A 427 -8.61 -21.04 -31.37
C TYR A 427 -10.01 -20.47 -31.10
N TYR A 428 -10.66 -20.94 -30.03
CA TYR A 428 -11.90 -20.34 -29.50
C TYR A 428 -11.58 -19.45 -28.30
N LEU A 429 -12.11 -18.22 -28.29
CA LEU A 429 -12.10 -17.35 -27.14
C LEU A 429 -13.45 -17.44 -26.44
N GLY A 430 -13.47 -18.03 -25.25
CA GLY A 430 -14.59 -17.87 -24.31
C GLY A 430 -14.69 -16.42 -23.83
N SER A 431 -15.89 -15.98 -23.48
CA SER A 431 -16.31 -14.58 -23.26
C SER A 431 -15.60 -13.80 -22.13
N ALA A 432 -14.52 -14.32 -21.53
CA ALA A 432 -13.79 -13.67 -20.44
C ALA A 432 -12.33 -14.18 -20.28
N GLY A 433 -11.62 -14.49 -21.38
CA GLY A 433 -10.23 -14.99 -21.31
C GLY A 433 -9.18 -13.88 -21.11
N TYR A 434 -8.25 -14.07 -20.19
CA TYR A 434 -7.03 -13.27 -20.06
C TYR A 434 -5.87 -13.91 -20.85
N ILE A 435 -5.15 -13.12 -21.65
CA ILE A 435 -3.96 -13.57 -22.38
C ILE A 435 -2.74 -13.32 -21.47
N TRP A 436 -2.06 -14.39 -21.07
CA TRP A 436 -0.76 -14.29 -20.40
C TRP A 436 0.36 -14.25 -21.44
N HIS A 437 1.20 -13.22 -21.39
CA HIS A 437 2.45 -13.15 -22.15
C HIS A 437 3.63 -13.02 -21.18
N ALA A 438 4.81 -13.51 -21.57
CA ALA A 438 6.02 -13.46 -20.75
C ALA A 438 6.72 -12.08 -20.71
N GLY A 439 6.24 -11.09 -21.48
CA GLY A 439 6.74 -9.71 -21.45
C GLY A 439 5.97 -8.82 -20.47
N ASN A 440 6.49 -7.65 -20.11
CA ASN A 440 5.76 -6.69 -19.29
C ASN A 440 4.95 -5.75 -20.21
N VAL A 441 3.81 -6.23 -20.74
CA VAL A 441 2.93 -5.41 -21.60
C VAL A 441 1.75 -4.94 -20.76
N ASN A 442 1.96 -3.85 -20.02
CA ASN A 442 0.89 -3.17 -19.30
C ASN A 442 1.04 -1.65 -19.49
N PRO A 443 -0.05 -0.89 -19.78
CA PRO A 443 -1.37 -1.33 -20.24
C PRO A 443 -1.49 -1.33 -21.78
N VAL A 444 -2.24 -2.30 -22.30
CA VAL A 444 -2.76 -2.32 -23.68
C VAL A 444 -3.96 -1.38 -23.74
N VAL A 445 -3.87 -0.34 -24.56
CA VAL A 445 -4.91 0.72 -24.64
C VAL A 445 -5.94 0.43 -25.73
N SER A 446 -5.58 -0.34 -26.76
CA SER A 446 -6.49 -0.74 -27.83
C SER A 446 -6.05 -2.05 -28.47
N MET A 447 -7.01 -2.86 -28.93
CA MET A 447 -6.76 -4.09 -29.69
C MET A 447 -7.58 -4.10 -30.98
N ARG A 448 -6.97 -4.58 -32.07
CA ARG A 448 -7.68 -4.85 -33.31
C ARG A 448 -7.24 -6.18 -33.92
N THR A 449 -8.20 -6.88 -34.50
CA THR A 449 -7.97 -8.11 -35.25
C THR A 449 -7.86 -7.79 -36.73
N VAL A 450 -6.83 -8.32 -37.39
CA VAL A 450 -6.66 -8.19 -38.84
C VAL A 450 -7.06 -9.50 -39.50
N TYR A 451 -8.02 -9.40 -40.42
CA TYR A 451 -8.53 -10.53 -41.20
C TYR A 451 -7.95 -10.46 -42.61
N ALA A 452 -7.58 -11.62 -43.15
CA ALA A 452 -7.48 -11.80 -44.60
C ALA A 452 -8.77 -12.50 -45.06
N GLY A 453 -9.46 -11.90 -46.04
CA GLY A 453 -10.58 -12.54 -46.71
C GLY A 453 -10.03 -13.44 -47.80
N ASP A 454 -10.00 -14.75 -47.56
CA ASP A 454 -9.60 -15.71 -48.59
C ASP A 454 -10.86 -16.17 -49.33
N TRP A 455 -10.79 -16.15 -50.66
CA TRP A 455 -11.80 -16.77 -51.50
C TRP A 455 -11.43 -18.24 -51.67
N SER A 456 -12.30 -19.15 -51.22
CA SER A 456 -12.15 -20.58 -51.46
C SER A 456 -13.00 -20.95 -52.69
N PRO A 457 -12.39 -21.30 -53.83
CA PRO A 457 -13.13 -21.76 -55.00
C PRO A 457 -13.55 -23.22 -54.80
N GLY A 458 -14.57 -23.45 -53.97
CA GLY A 458 -15.23 -24.75 -53.83
C GLY A 458 -14.55 -25.74 -52.88
N TRP A 459 -15.35 -26.73 -52.47
CA TRP A 459 -14.99 -27.76 -51.48
C TRP A 459 -13.71 -28.52 -51.89
N GLY A 460 -12.60 -28.23 -51.22
CA GLY A 460 -11.33 -28.95 -51.37
C GLY A 460 -10.22 -28.19 -52.11
N GLY A 461 -10.47 -26.98 -52.62
CA GLY A 461 -9.42 -26.13 -53.18
C GLY A 461 -8.55 -25.50 -52.09
N GLY A 462 -7.23 -25.59 -52.23
CA GLY A 462 -6.30 -24.81 -51.41
C GLY A 462 -6.62 -23.31 -51.52
N LEU A 463 -6.51 -22.58 -50.41
CA LEU A 463 -6.77 -21.14 -50.41
C LEU A 463 -5.72 -20.42 -51.25
N GLU A 464 -6.16 -19.70 -52.29
CA GLU A 464 -5.32 -18.82 -53.08
C GLU A 464 -5.46 -17.40 -52.53
N GLU A 465 -4.36 -16.81 -52.03
CA GLU A 465 -4.31 -15.39 -51.66
C GLU A 465 -4.42 -14.55 -52.96
N PRO A 466 -5.50 -13.78 -53.18
CA PRO A 466 -5.65 -13.00 -54.41
C PRO A 466 -4.77 -11.74 -54.44
N TYR A 467 -4.11 -11.40 -53.32
CA TYR A 467 -3.38 -10.15 -53.17
C TYR A 467 -1.95 -10.39 -52.70
N GLY A 468 -1.00 -10.32 -53.63
CA GLY A 468 0.41 -10.21 -53.31
C GLY A 468 0.70 -8.87 -52.63
N GLY A 469 0.66 -8.86 -51.29
CA GLY A 469 1.19 -7.77 -50.46
C GLY A 469 0.16 -7.10 -49.54
N ASN A 470 0.43 -7.18 -48.22
CA ASN A 470 0.10 -6.23 -47.13
C ASN A 470 -1.26 -5.49 -47.11
N ALA A 471 -2.30 -5.97 -47.79
CA ALA A 471 -3.62 -5.35 -47.72
C ALA A 471 -4.33 -5.74 -46.41
N VAL A 472 -4.53 -4.76 -45.52
CA VAL A 472 -5.36 -4.88 -44.31
C VAL A 472 -6.80 -4.60 -44.70
N VAL A 473 -7.67 -5.61 -44.64
CA VAL A 473 -9.11 -5.42 -44.88
C VAL A 473 -9.80 -5.07 -43.57
N THR A 474 -10.30 -3.83 -43.44
CA THR A 474 -11.12 -3.39 -42.30
C THR A 474 -12.59 -3.37 -42.72
N GLY A 475 -13.27 -4.50 -42.53
CA GLY A 475 -14.71 -4.65 -42.81
C GLY A 475 -14.98 -5.69 -43.91
N VAL A 476 -15.65 -6.78 -43.53
CA VAL A 476 -16.14 -7.80 -44.47
C VAL A 476 -17.66 -7.71 -44.48
N THR A 477 -18.23 -7.17 -45.55
CA THR A 477 -19.67 -7.25 -45.83
C THR A 477 -19.88 -8.22 -46.98
N GLY A 478 -20.06 -9.50 -46.65
CA GLY A 478 -20.22 -10.58 -47.63
C GLY A 478 -21.57 -11.27 -47.50
N ASN A 479 -22.35 -11.23 -48.59
CA ASN A 479 -23.61 -11.94 -48.76
C ASN A 479 -23.34 -13.47 -48.79
N SER A 480 -24.30 -14.26 -48.31
CA SER A 480 -24.16 -15.68 -48.00
C SER A 480 -23.65 -16.54 -49.16
N GLY A 481 -22.36 -16.90 -49.13
CA GLY A 481 -21.80 -17.96 -49.96
C GLY A 481 -20.28 -17.86 -50.09
N TYR A 482 -19.54 -18.58 -49.24
CA TYR A 482 -18.13 -18.98 -49.45
C TYR A 482 -17.01 -17.94 -49.20
N THR A 483 -17.08 -17.18 -48.10
CA THR A 483 -15.90 -16.45 -47.59
C THR A 483 -15.46 -17.07 -46.25
N ALA A 484 -14.28 -17.69 -46.21
CA ALA A 484 -13.64 -18.09 -44.98
C ALA A 484 -12.62 -17.00 -44.59
N ALA A 485 -12.79 -16.39 -43.42
CA ALA A 485 -11.82 -15.42 -42.90
C ALA A 485 -10.83 -16.14 -41.97
N ARG A 486 -9.53 -16.00 -42.21
CA ARG A 486 -8.49 -16.43 -41.26
C ARG A 486 -7.93 -15.23 -40.51
N TYR A 487 -7.69 -15.43 -39.21
CA TYR A 487 -6.92 -14.50 -38.40
C TYR A 487 -5.45 -14.61 -38.77
N ARG A 488 -4.83 -13.52 -39.22
CA ARG A 488 -3.40 -13.54 -39.56
C ARG A 488 -2.53 -13.14 -38.37
N TYR A 489 -2.92 -12.07 -37.69
CA TYR A 489 -2.28 -11.60 -36.48
C TYR A 489 -3.23 -10.71 -35.69
N ILE A 490 -3.00 -10.62 -34.39
CA ILE A 490 -3.67 -9.67 -33.50
C ILE A 490 -2.74 -8.47 -33.33
N GLN A 491 -3.26 -7.25 -33.51
CA GLN A 491 -2.49 -6.05 -33.20
C GLN A 491 -2.96 -5.45 -31.87
N TYR A 492 -2.00 -5.08 -31.03
CA TYR A 492 -2.27 -4.33 -29.81
C TYR A 492 -1.49 -3.02 -29.81
N GLN A 493 -2.12 -1.97 -29.29
CA GLN A 493 -1.52 -0.66 -29.09
C GLN A 493 -1.14 -0.49 -27.63
N VAL A 494 0.13 -0.18 -27.38
CA VAL A 494 0.61 0.15 -26.02
C VAL A 494 0.36 1.63 -25.72
N ALA A 495 0.49 2.03 -24.45
CA ALA A 495 0.27 3.41 -24.00
C ALA A 495 1.07 4.49 -24.76
N SER A 496 2.22 4.14 -25.37
CA SER A 496 3.01 5.06 -26.21
C SER A 496 2.40 5.32 -27.60
N GLY A 497 1.28 4.68 -27.95
CA GLY A 497 0.62 4.79 -29.24
C GLY A 497 1.19 3.86 -30.33
N SER A 498 2.26 3.11 -30.03
CA SER A 498 2.88 2.15 -30.96
C SER A 498 2.07 0.85 -31.07
N TRP A 499 1.98 0.30 -32.29
CA TRP A 499 1.27 -0.95 -32.58
C TRP A 499 2.24 -2.12 -32.72
N TYR A 500 1.90 -3.26 -32.12
CA TYR A 500 2.68 -4.50 -32.19
C TYR A 500 1.83 -5.64 -32.76
N ASN A 501 2.46 -6.52 -33.55
CA ASN A 501 1.83 -7.70 -34.13
C ASN A 501 2.12 -8.93 -33.27
N LEU A 502 1.06 -9.61 -32.83
CA LEU A 502 1.13 -10.97 -32.34
C LEU A 502 0.82 -11.91 -33.51
N ASN A 503 1.87 -12.47 -34.12
CA ASN A 503 1.71 -13.45 -35.18
C ASN A 503 1.06 -14.71 -34.61
N VAL A 504 -0.05 -15.14 -35.23
CA VAL A 504 -0.68 -16.42 -34.93
C VAL A 504 -0.02 -17.42 -35.89
N ALA A 505 0.88 -18.26 -35.37
CA ALA A 505 1.57 -19.28 -36.15
C ALA A 505 0.65 -20.47 -36.48
#